data_AF-A0A973FFW6-F1
#
_entry.id   AF-A0A973FFW6-F1
#
_cell.length_a   1.000
_cell.length_b   1.000
_cell.length_c   1.000
_cell.angle_alpha   90.00
_cell.angle_beta   90.00
_cell.angle_gamma   90.00
#
_symmetry.space_group_name_H-M   'P 1'
#
loop_
_entity.id
_entity.type
_entity.pdbx_description
1 polymer ?
#
loop_
_entity_poly.entity_id
_entity_poly.type
_entity_poly.pdbx_seq_one_letter_code
_entity_poly.pdbx_strand_id
1 'polypeptide(L)'
;MPDKHVSKKGSARITPETVKQSDETLPSGMERRYAGIGTSKGFAIGEAYEFVKETIDHEAAELNRSNIDEEVERFLTALHRSEKELKKIERVTTRKIGRVYSDLFQAQIMLLNDPALIDAISRRIRTELKPAHLVIEQEFEKYLEHFINSDDVFFRERAADLHDIKDRIIRNLHVRKLHSWVPEGVIVVSHHLSPADIILLSRS
;
A
#
# COMPACT_ATOMS: atom_id res chain seq x y z
N MET A 1 39.00 43.84 33.59
CA MET A 1 37.70 44.52 33.78
C MET A 1 37.26 45.05 32.43
N PRO A 2 36.02 44.81 31.95
CA PRO A 2 35.01 43.76 32.17
C PRO A 2 34.84 42.93 30.86
N ASP A 3 33.88 42.05 30.58
CA ASP A 3 32.97 41.11 31.26
C ASP A 3 31.94 40.68 30.17
N LYS A 4 31.36 39.48 30.30
CA LYS A 4 30.16 38.95 29.56
C LYS A 4 30.38 38.52 28.10
N HIS A 5 29.82 37.43 27.55
CA HIS A 5 28.76 36.52 27.98
C HIS A 5 28.96 35.12 27.37
N VAL A 6 28.60 34.12 28.16
CA VAL A 6 28.36 32.72 27.77
C VAL A 6 27.28 32.62 26.68
N SER A 7 27.46 31.72 25.70
CA SER A 7 26.32 30.94 25.19
C SER A 7 26.77 29.63 24.54
N LYS A 8 26.43 28.52 25.20
CA LYS A 8 26.53 27.16 24.68
C LYS A 8 25.51 26.99 23.56
N LYS A 9 25.95 26.71 22.33
CA LYS A 9 25.07 26.13 21.30
C LYS A 9 24.93 24.63 21.55
N GLY A 10 23.93 24.25 22.34
CA GLY A 10 23.31 22.93 22.24
C GLY A 10 22.24 23.01 21.15
N SER A 11 22.40 22.27 20.06
CA SER A 11 21.31 22.03 19.11
C SER A 11 20.90 20.58 19.26
N ALA A 12 19.65 20.42 19.68
CA ALA A 12 19.04 19.20 20.15
C ALA A 12 18.84 18.16 19.05
N ARG A 13 18.92 16.89 19.48
CA ARG A 13 18.34 15.73 18.79
C ARG A 13 16.87 16.01 18.49
N ILE A 14 16.48 15.84 17.22
CA ILE A 14 15.08 15.79 16.82
C ILE A 14 14.64 14.34 16.98
N THR A 15 13.85 14.06 18.01
CA THR A 15 13.05 12.84 18.12
C THR A 15 11.71 13.06 17.42
N PRO A 16 11.13 12.07 16.73
CA PRO A 16 9.81 12.21 16.14
C PRO A 16 8.76 12.20 17.26
N GLU A 17 8.06 13.31 17.46
CA GLU A 17 6.87 13.35 18.30
C GLU A 17 5.75 12.55 17.63
N THR A 18 5.30 11.52 18.33
CA THR A 18 4.10 10.75 18.02
C THR A 18 2.87 11.66 18.13
N VAL A 19 2.28 12.03 17.00
CA VAL A 19 0.98 12.71 16.97
C VAL A 19 -0.11 11.70 17.36
N LYS A 20 -0.60 11.80 18.59
CA LYS A 20 -1.85 11.15 19.00
C LYS A 20 -3.02 11.92 18.36
N GLN A 21 -3.75 11.27 17.46
CA GLN A 21 -5.07 11.74 17.00
C GLN A 21 -6.07 11.62 18.15
N SER A 22 -6.57 12.76 18.64
CA SER A 22 -7.82 12.83 19.41
C SER A 22 -8.96 13.03 18.42
N ASP A 23 -9.84 12.05 18.33
CA ASP A 23 -11.05 12.08 17.51
C ASP A 23 -12.14 12.93 18.21
N GLU A 24 -11.91 14.25 18.25
CA GLU A 24 -12.91 15.21 18.70
C GLU A 24 -13.70 15.72 17.48
N THR A 25 -14.98 15.37 17.44
CA THR A 25 -15.94 15.92 16.47
C THR A 25 -16.08 17.43 16.69
N LEU A 26 -15.72 18.20 15.67
CA LEU A 26 -15.70 19.67 15.76
C LEU A 26 -17.12 20.26 15.79
N PRO A 27 -17.30 21.40 16.48
CA PRO A 27 -18.54 22.17 16.40
C PRO A 27 -18.80 22.68 14.96
N SER A 28 -20.07 22.67 14.56
CA SER A 28 -20.53 23.11 13.24
C SER A 28 -20.09 24.56 12.95
N GLY A 29 -19.41 24.77 11.81
CA GLY A 29 -18.99 26.09 11.33
C GLY A 29 -17.48 26.40 11.39
N MET A 30 -16.64 25.49 11.90
CA MET A 30 -15.19 25.70 11.96
C MET A 30 -14.48 25.17 10.71
N GLU A 31 -13.79 26.05 9.98
CA GLU A 31 -12.97 25.68 8.81
C GLU A 31 -11.62 25.08 9.26
N ARG A 32 -11.27 23.90 8.73
CA ARG A 32 -9.90 23.36 8.83
C ARG A 32 -9.14 23.62 7.53
N ARG A 33 -7.94 24.19 7.64
CA ARG A 33 -7.06 24.47 6.50
C ARG A 33 -5.83 23.58 6.56
N TYR A 34 -5.57 22.85 5.49
CA TYR A 34 -4.39 22.00 5.33
C TYR A 34 -3.48 22.58 4.25
N ALA A 35 -2.17 22.62 4.52
CA ALA A 35 -1.15 23.00 3.56
C ALA A 35 -0.37 21.75 3.13
N GLY A 36 -0.08 21.63 1.84
CA GLY A 36 0.62 20.48 1.27
C GLY A 36 1.37 20.82 -0.02
N ILE A 37 1.91 19.79 -0.67
CA ILE A 37 2.62 19.93 -1.94
C ILE A 37 1.61 19.77 -3.07
N GLY A 38 1.41 20.82 -3.87
CA GLY A 38 0.53 20.77 -5.03
C GLY A 38 1.14 19.98 -6.18
N THR A 39 0.48 18.90 -6.59
CA THR A 39 0.92 18.05 -7.72
C THR A 39 0.28 18.45 -9.06
N SER A 40 -0.80 19.24 -9.04
CA SER A 40 -1.50 19.74 -10.22
C SER A 40 -2.02 21.18 -10.01
N LYS A 41 -2.31 21.89 -11.10
CA LYS A 41 -2.89 23.25 -11.07
C LYS A 41 -4.42 23.17 -11.14
N GLY A 42 -5.11 24.00 -10.36
CA GLY A 42 -6.57 24.14 -10.41
C GLY A 42 -7.19 24.42 -9.04
N PHE A 43 -8.52 24.57 -9.00
CA PHE A 43 -9.31 24.55 -7.77
C PHE A 43 -10.48 23.57 -7.95
N ALA A 44 -10.81 22.83 -6.90
CA ALA A 44 -11.93 21.90 -6.87
C ALA A 44 -12.76 22.17 -5.61
N ILE A 45 -14.08 22.06 -5.73
CA ILE A 45 -15.03 22.20 -4.63
C ILE A 45 -15.95 21.00 -4.71
N GLY A 46 -16.07 20.26 -3.61
CA GLY A 46 -16.88 19.04 -3.52
C GLY A 46 -16.90 18.52 -2.10
N GLU A 47 -17.78 17.54 -1.84
CA GLU A 47 -17.80 16.85 -0.56
C GLU A 47 -16.53 16.03 -0.38
N ALA A 48 -15.98 16.01 0.84
CA ALA A 48 -14.83 15.17 1.14
C ALA A 48 -15.29 13.71 1.30
N TYR A 49 -14.70 12.82 0.52
CA TYR A 49 -14.93 11.38 0.60
C TYR A 49 -13.68 10.70 1.11
N GLU A 50 -13.76 10.09 2.30
CA GLU A 50 -12.66 9.32 2.87
C GLU A 50 -12.55 7.96 2.17
N PHE A 51 -11.48 7.77 1.41
CA PHE A 51 -11.15 6.50 0.79
C PHE A 51 -10.28 5.68 1.75
N VAL A 52 -10.92 4.77 2.47
CA VAL A 52 -10.25 3.79 3.34
C VAL A 52 -10.14 2.47 2.59
N LYS A 53 -8.91 1.94 2.47
CA LYS A 53 -8.72 0.56 1.99
C LYS A 53 -9.33 -0.39 3.02
N GLU A 54 -10.26 -1.25 2.61
CA GLU A 54 -10.85 -2.25 3.52
C GLU A 54 -9.74 -3.08 4.19
N THR A 55 -9.71 -3.07 5.52
CA THR A 55 -8.96 -4.04 6.30
C THR A 55 -9.67 -5.38 6.24
N ILE A 56 -8.88 -6.43 6.10
CA ILE A 56 -9.40 -7.77 5.88
C ILE A 56 -9.32 -8.52 7.19
N ASP A 57 -10.46 -8.87 7.76
CA ASP A 57 -10.50 -9.83 8.86
C ASP A 57 -10.25 -11.24 8.33
N HIS A 58 -9.28 -11.91 8.92
CA HIS A 58 -8.91 -13.27 8.56
C HIS A 58 -9.70 -14.27 9.39
N GLU A 59 -10.53 -15.09 8.75
CA GLU A 59 -11.13 -16.24 9.43
C GLU A 59 -10.03 -17.27 9.73
N ALA A 60 -9.84 -17.55 11.02
CA ALA A 60 -8.90 -18.56 11.48
C ALA A 60 -9.48 -19.96 11.24
N ALA A 61 -9.26 -20.50 10.04
CA ALA A 61 -9.50 -21.92 9.77
C ALA A 61 -8.34 -22.75 10.35
N GLU A 62 -8.66 -23.87 11.01
CA GLU A 62 -7.65 -24.85 11.41
C GLU A 62 -7.03 -25.51 10.17
N LEU A 63 -5.73 -25.29 9.97
CA LEU A 63 -4.99 -25.87 8.86
C LEU A 63 -4.23 -27.12 9.30
N ASN A 64 -4.34 -28.16 8.49
CA ASN A 64 -3.68 -29.44 8.70
C ASN A 64 -3.27 -30.04 7.34
N ARG A 65 -2.61 -31.19 7.35
CA ARG A 65 -2.08 -31.80 6.11
C ARG A 65 -3.15 -32.15 5.07
N SER A 66 -4.42 -32.31 5.48
CA SER A 66 -5.51 -32.68 4.57
C SER A 66 -6.09 -31.50 3.80
N ASN A 67 -5.99 -30.27 4.32
CA ASN A 67 -6.52 -29.06 3.67
C ASN A 67 -5.43 -28.05 3.27
N ILE A 68 -4.16 -28.33 3.56
CA ILE A 68 -3.07 -27.37 3.29
C ILE A 68 -2.84 -27.14 1.79
N ASP A 69 -3.10 -28.12 0.93
CA ASP A 69 -2.98 -27.92 -0.51
C ASP A 69 -4.08 -27.01 -1.06
N GLU A 70 -5.29 -27.01 -0.46
CA GLU A 70 -6.35 -26.05 -0.80
C GLU A 70 -5.91 -24.61 -0.44
N GLU A 71 -5.17 -24.43 0.66
CA GLU A 71 -4.59 -23.14 1.05
C GLU A 71 -3.57 -22.65 0.01
N VAL A 72 -2.71 -23.56 -0.48
CA VAL A 72 -1.74 -23.24 -1.55
C VAL A 72 -2.47 -22.89 -2.85
N GLU A 73 -3.51 -23.63 -3.22
CA GLU A 73 -4.33 -23.30 -4.39
C GLU A 73 -5.02 -21.94 -4.24
N ARG A 74 -5.48 -21.60 -3.03
CA ARG A 74 -6.06 -20.28 -2.73
C ARG A 74 -5.03 -19.16 -2.94
N PHE A 75 -3.80 -19.37 -2.49
CA PHE A 75 -2.69 -18.45 -2.76
C PHE A 75 -2.40 -18.28 -4.26
N LEU A 76 -2.23 -19.38 -5.00
CA LEU A 76 -1.96 -19.34 -6.44
C LEU A 76 -3.10 -18.67 -7.21
N THR A 77 -4.35 -18.91 -6.81
CA THR A 77 -5.52 -18.24 -7.37
C THR A 77 -5.50 -16.73 -7.10
N ALA A 78 -5.11 -16.32 -5.89
CA ALA A 78 -4.98 -14.90 -5.54
C ALA A 78 -3.86 -14.21 -6.32
N LEU A 79 -2.73 -14.88 -6.56
CA LEU A 79 -1.67 -14.39 -7.46
C LEU A 79 -2.21 -14.17 -8.87
N HIS A 80 -2.89 -15.16 -9.45
CA HIS A 80 -3.46 -15.04 -10.81
C HIS A 80 -4.45 -13.88 -10.93
N ARG A 81 -5.29 -13.67 -9.92
CA ARG A 81 -6.22 -12.53 -9.87
C ARG A 81 -5.47 -11.20 -9.80
N SER A 82 -4.46 -11.12 -8.95
CA SER A 82 -3.61 -9.93 -8.79
C SER A 82 -2.88 -9.57 -10.08
N GLU A 83 -2.35 -10.58 -10.78
CA GLU A 83 -1.70 -10.41 -12.08
C GLU A 83 -2.67 -9.84 -13.13
N LYS A 84 -3.90 -10.37 -13.20
CA LYS A 84 -4.95 -9.88 -14.11
C LYS A 84 -5.33 -8.43 -13.83
N GLU A 85 -5.43 -8.05 -12.56
CA GLU A 85 -5.70 -6.66 -12.18
C GLU A 85 -4.56 -5.73 -12.62
N LEU A 86 -3.31 -6.10 -12.33
CA LEU A 86 -2.14 -5.30 -12.73
C LEU A 86 -2.04 -5.18 -14.26
N LYS A 87 -2.26 -6.27 -15.01
CA LYS A 87 -2.33 -6.23 -16.49
C LYS A 87 -3.44 -5.32 -17.01
N LYS A 88 -4.56 -5.20 -16.28
CA LYS A 88 -5.65 -4.27 -16.65
C LYS A 88 -5.22 -2.82 -16.38
N ILE A 89 -4.59 -2.56 -15.25
CA ILE A 89 -4.08 -1.23 -14.89
C ILE A 89 -3.01 -0.81 -15.89
N GLU A 90 -2.00 -1.65 -16.13
CA GLU A 90 -0.94 -1.45 -17.14
C GLU A 90 -1.52 -1.03 -18.49
N ARG A 91 -2.49 -1.79 -19.02
CA ARG A 91 -3.12 -1.49 -20.31
C ARG A 91 -3.84 -0.14 -20.33
N VAL A 92 -4.47 0.24 -19.22
CA VAL A 92 -5.15 1.55 -19.10
C VAL A 92 -4.11 2.66 -19.06
N THR A 93 -3.03 2.49 -18.28
CA THR A 93 -1.91 3.43 -18.18
C THR A 93 -1.25 3.66 -19.53
N THR A 94 -0.94 2.59 -20.25
CA THR A 94 -0.35 2.64 -21.59
C THR A 94 -1.20 3.46 -22.55
N ARG A 95 -2.53 3.30 -22.49
CA ARG A 95 -3.47 4.02 -23.38
C ARG A 95 -3.68 5.47 -22.99
N LYS A 96 -3.76 5.79 -21.70
CA LYS A 96 -4.14 7.13 -21.21
C LYS A 96 -2.95 8.06 -20.95
N ILE A 97 -1.83 7.51 -20.48
CA ILE A 97 -0.70 8.29 -19.95
C ILE A 97 0.56 8.03 -20.78
N GLY A 98 0.79 6.78 -21.19
CA GLY A 98 1.88 6.38 -22.06
C GLY A 98 2.74 5.25 -21.47
N ARG A 99 3.63 4.71 -22.32
CA ARG A 99 4.41 3.49 -22.03
C ARG A 99 5.41 3.63 -20.87
N VAL A 100 6.06 4.78 -20.76
CA VAL A 100 7.03 5.03 -19.68
C VAL A 100 6.40 4.83 -18.29
N TYR A 101 5.14 5.20 -18.13
CA TYR A 101 4.40 5.02 -16.87
C TYR A 101 3.86 3.60 -16.71
N SER A 102 3.72 2.82 -17.79
CA SER A 102 3.24 1.44 -17.71
C SER A 102 4.33 0.45 -17.34
N ASP A 103 5.61 0.79 -17.58
CA ASP A 103 6.77 -0.02 -17.21
C ASP A 103 6.85 -0.27 -15.69
N LEU A 104 6.33 0.66 -14.87
CA LEU A 104 6.14 0.48 -13.43
C LEU A 104 5.33 -0.80 -13.13
N PHE A 105 4.19 -0.96 -13.81
CA PHE A 105 3.30 -2.10 -13.58
C PHE A 105 3.89 -3.39 -14.17
N GLN A 106 4.69 -3.31 -15.23
CA GLN A 106 5.42 -4.48 -15.76
C GLN A 106 6.40 -5.03 -14.72
N ALA A 107 7.17 -4.17 -14.05
CA ALA A 107 8.06 -4.61 -12.98
C ALA A 107 7.30 -5.29 -11.83
N GLN A 108 6.14 -4.74 -11.43
CA GLN A 108 5.29 -5.35 -10.41
C GLN A 108 4.74 -6.72 -10.85
N ILE A 109 4.35 -6.87 -12.12
CA ILE A 109 3.91 -8.16 -12.69
C ILE A 109 5.07 -9.17 -12.72
N MET A 110 6.29 -8.74 -13.06
CA MET A 110 7.46 -9.62 -13.06
C MET A 110 7.76 -10.15 -11.65
N LEU A 111 7.72 -9.29 -10.64
CA LEU A 111 7.90 -9.71 -9.25
C LEU A 111 6.82 -10.70 -8.80
N LEU A 112 5.56 -10.44 -9.16
CA LEU A 112 4.44 -11.30 -8.80
C LEU A 112 4.57 -12.71 -9.42
N ASN A 113 5.21 -12.80 -10.58
CA ASN A 113 5.46 -14.05 -11.30
C ASN A 113 6.83 -14.69 -11.00
N ASP A 114 7.60 -14.16 -10.04
CA ASP A 114 8.90 -14.71 -9.67
C ASP A 114 8.74 -16.12 -9.07
N PRO A 115 9.25 -17.18 -9.74
CA PRO A 115 9.15 -18.54 -9.23
C PRO A 115 9.77 -18.71 -7.85
N ALA A 116 10.84 -17.98 -7.53
CA ALA A 116 11.50 -18.07 -6.23
C ALA A 116 10.58 -17.59 -5.09
N LEU A 117 9.86 -16.49 -5.31
CA LEU A 117 8.88 -15.96 -4.36
C LEU A 117 7.69 -16.91 -4.20
N ILE A 118 7.15 -17.40 -5.32
CA ILE A 118 6.00 -18.32 -5.34
C ILE A 118 6.33 -19.63 -4.62
N ASP A 119 7.51 -20.20 -4.89
CA ASP A 119 7.96 -21.45 -4.27
C ASP A 119 8.26 -21.25 -2.79
N ALA A 120 8.88 -20.13 -2.41
CA ALA A 120 9.15 -19.80 -1.01
C ALA A 120 7.84 -19.73 -0.19
N ILE A 121 6.84 -18.98 -0.66
CA ILE A 121 5.55 -18.84 0.02
C ILE A 121 4.80 -20.18 0.04
N SER A 122 4.69 -20.87 -1.10
CA SER A 122 3.97 -22.15 -1.20
C SER A 122 4.57 -23.22 -0.29
N ARG A 123 5.91 -23.30 -0.23
CA ARG A 123 6.61 -24.21 0.67
C ARG A 123 6.34 -23.86 2.12
N ARG A 124 6.44 -22.58 2.50
CA ARG A 124 6.20 -22.14 3.89
C ARG A 124 4.77 -22.41 4.35
N ILE A 125 3.76 -22.20 3.49
CA ILE A 125 2.37 -22.60 3.76
C ILE A 125 2.31 -24.09 4.11
N ARG A 126 2.88 -24.96 3.26
CA ARG A 126 2.89 -26.42 3.49
C ARG A 126 3.62 -26.85 4.75
N THR A 127 4.79 -26.27 5.01
CA THR A 127 5.66 -26.71 6.11
C THR A 127 5.26 -26.15 7.46
N GLU A 128 4.80 -24.89 7.50
CA GLU A 128 4.43 -24.22 8.75
C GLU A 128 2.96 -24.45 9.13
N LEU A 129 2.15 -25.02 8.22
CA LEU A 129 0.70 -25.19 8.39
C LEU A 129 0.00 -23.89 8.78
N LYS A 130 0.41 -22.79 8.13
CA LYS A 130 -0.10 -21.44 8.39
C LYS A 130 -0.98 -20.95 7.24
N PRO A 131 -1.96 -20.08 7.55
CA PRO A 131 -2.73 -19.39 6.53
C PRO A 131 -1.84 -18.61 5.57
N ALA A 132 -2.22 -18.59 4.29
CA ALA A 132 -1.49 -17.92 3.22
C ALA A 132 -1.25 -16.44 3.54
N HIS A 133 -2.24 -15.73 4.09
CA HIS A 133 -2.11 -14.31 4.42
C HIS A 133 -0.94 -14.03 5.39
N LEU A 134 -0.78 -14.84 6.45
CA LEU A 134 0.32 -14.69 7.40
C LEU A 134 1.67 -14.99 6.75
N VAL A 135 1.73 -16.03 5.92
CA VAL A 135 2.98 -16.40 5.25
C VAL A 135 3.40 -15.33 4.25
N ILE A 136 2.44 -14.80 3.46
CA ILE A 136 2.66 -13.70 2.53
C ILE A 136 3.15 -12.47 3.28
N GLU A 137 2.47 -12.06 4.35
CA GLU A 137 2.86 -10.91 5.15
C GLU A 137 4.29 -11.05 5.68
N GLN A 138 4.61 -12.19 6.29
CA GLN A 138 5.95 -12.46 6.82
C GLN A 138 7.02 -12.55 5.74
N GLU A 139 6.69 -13.04 4.54
CA GLU A 139 7.66 -13.12 3.45
C GLU A 139 7.92 -11.74 2.85
N PHE A 140 6.87 -10.95 2.60
CA PHE A 140 6.98 -9.59 2.08
C PHE A 140 7.64 -8.63 3.07
N GLU A 141 7.43 -8.79 4.39
CA GLU A 141 8.08 -7.95 5.40
C GLU A 141 9.60 -8.06 5.34
N LYS A 142 10.15 -9.27 5.08
CA LYS A 142 11.60 -9.45 4.90
C LYS A 142 12.15 -8.66 3.70
N TYR A 143 11.40 -8.63 2.60
CA TYR A 143 11.78 -7.83 1.42
C TYR A 143 11.65 -6.33 1.70
N LEU A 144 10.58 -5.91 2.38
CA LEU A 144 10.36 -4.53 2.77
C LEU A 144 11.46 -4.01 3.70
N GLU A 145 11.84 -4.77 4.73
CA GLU A 145 12.95 -4.43 5.62
C GLU A 145 14.26 -4.22 4.84
N HIS A 146 14.55 -5.06 3.85
CA HIS A 146 15.73 -4.90 3.01
C HIS A 146 15.68 -3.61 2.18
N PHE A 147 14.53 -3.27 1.61
CA PHE A 147 14.35 -2.08 0.77
C PHE A 147 14.39 -0.79 1.58
N ILE A 148 13.73 -0.77 2.75
CA ILE A 148 13.66 0.40 3.64
C ILE A 148 15.03 0.73 4.23
N ASN A 149 15.81 -0.31 4.60
CA ASN A 149 17.15 -0.14 5.17
C ASN A 149 18.25 0.03 4.10
N SER A 150 17.89 0.05 2.81
CA SER A 150 18.85 0.31 1.75
C SER A 150 19.29 1.77 1.74
N ASP A 151 20.58 2.03 1.49
CA ASP A 151 21.13 3.39 1.34
C ASP A 151 20.61 4.09 0.06
N ASP A 152 20.12 3.32 -0.91
CA ASP A 152 19.59 3.84 -2.17
C ASP A 152 18.18 4.42 -1.99
N VAL A 153 18.04 5.71 -2.32
CA VAL A 153 16.76 6.43 -2.31
C VAL A 153 15.74 5.73 -3.22
N PHE A 154 16.19 5.19 -4.36
CA PHE A 154 15.32 4.49 -5.30
C PHE A 154 14.67 3.28 -4.65
N PHE A 155 15.43 2.44 -3.94
CA PHE A 155 14.86 1.26 -3.26
C PHE A 155 13.86 1.65 -2.16
N ARG A 156 14.12 2.73 -1.42
CA ARG A 156 13.17 3.23 -0.41
C ARG A 156 11.86 3.74 -1.02
N GLU A 157 11.93 4.45 -2.15
CA GLU A 157 10.73 4.88 -2.89
C GLU A 157 9.92 3.69 -3.43
N ARG A 158 10.59 2.57 -3.71
CA ARG A 158 9.95 1.32 -4.19
C ARG A 158 9.37 0.45 -3.08
N ALA A 159 9.62 0.74 -1.81
CA ALA A 159 9.02 -0.01 -0.71
C ALA A 159 7.48 0.06 -0.73
N ALA A 160 6.91 1.21 -1.12
CA ALA A 160 5.46 1.36 -1.29
C ALA A 160 4.89 0.42 -2.36
N ASP A 161 5.62 0.21 -3.47
CA ASP A 161 5.21 -0.73 -4.53
C ASP A 161 5.13 -2.17 -4.01
N LEU A 162 6.08 -2.59 -3.17
CA LEU A 162 6.07 -3.92 -2.53
C LEU A 162 4.88 -4.07 -1.56
N HIS A 163 4.60 -3.03 -0.79
CA HIS A 163 3.44 -3.01 0.12
C HIS A 163 2.13 -3.17 -0.66
N ASP A 164 1.97 -2.45 -1.78
CA ASP A 164 0.78 -2.56 -2.62
C ASP A 164 0.62 -3.93 -3.26
N ILE A 165 1.71 -4.60 -3.63
CA ILE A 165 1.67 -5.98 -4.15
C ILE A 165 1.21 -6.94 -3.04
N LYS A 166 1.79 -6.85 -1.85
CA LYS A 166 1.40 -7.65 -0.67
C LYS A 166 -0.11 -7.51 -0.42
N ASP A 167 -0.59 -6.28 -0.23
CA ASP A 167 -1.98 -5.99 0.07
C ASP A 167 -2.92 -6.48 -1.05
N ARG A 168 -2.50 -6.34 -2.31
CA ARG A 168 -3.25 -6.82 -3.46
C ARG A 168 -3.43 -8.35 -3.43
N ILE A 169 -2.37 -9.09 -3.13
CA ILE A 169 -2.45 -10.57 -3.04
C ILE A 169 -3.36 -10.96 -1.88
N ILE A 170 -3.17 -10.35 -0.69
CA ILE A 170 -3.98 -10.64 0.49
C ILE A 170 -5.46 -10.34 0.24
N ARG A 171 -5.78 -9.23 -0.42
CA ARG A 171 -7.15 -8.91 -0.84
C ARG A 171 -7.73 -9.96 -1.78
N ASN A 172 -6.96 -10.39 -2.76
CA ASN A 172 -7.43 -11.37 -3.74
C ASN A 172 -7.61 -12.79 -3.17
N LEU A 173 -7.06 -13.09 -1.98
CA LEU A 173 -7.38 -14.31 -1.22
C LEU A 173 -8.86 -14.34 -0.77
N HIS A 174 -9.43 -13.19 -0.42
CA HIS A 174 -10.76 -13.08 0.20
C HIS A 174 -11.88 -12.88 -0.83
N VAL A 175 -11.55 -12.91 -2.13
CA VAL A 175 -12.48 -12.69 -3.25
C VAL A 175 -13.24 -11.36 -3.15
N ARG A 176 -12.77 -10.42 -2.33
CA ARG A 176 -13.35 -9.08 -2.26
C ARG A 176 -12.86 -8.29 -3.47
N LYS A 177 -13.81 -7.94 -4.34
CA LYS A 177 -13.56 -6.95 -5.40
C LYS A 177 -13.17 -5.65 -4.71
N LEU A 178 -12.26 -4.89 -5.32
CA LEU A 178 -12.13 -3.47 -5.00
C LEU A 178 -13.54 -2.87 -5.03
N HIS A 179 -14.04 -2.41 -3.89
CA HIS A 179 -15.12 -1.44 -3.85
C HIS A 179 -14.53 -0.14 -4.40
N SER A 180 -14.44 -0.06 -5.73
CA SER A 180 -13.94 1.10 -6.47
C SER A 180 -15.05 2.11 -6.73
N TRP A 181 -16.14 2.04 -5.98
CA TRP A 181 -17.22 2.99 -6.11
C TRP A 181 -16.88 4.19 -5.24
N VAL A 182 -16.56 5.28 -5.90
CA VAL A 182 -16.46 6.60 -5.30
C VAL A 182 -17.54 7.45 -5.96
N PRO A 183 -18.32 8.23 -5.19
CA PRO A 183 -19.34 9.10 -5.78
C PRO A 183 -18.71 10.11 -6.74
N GLU A 184 -19.42 10.47 -7.82
CA GLU A 184 -18.95 11.53 -8.73
C GLU A 184 -18.94 12.90 -8.03
N GLY A 185 -17.98 13.76 -8.40
CA GLY A 185 -17.91 15.14 -7.91
C GLY A 185 -17.35 15.32 -6.48
N VAL A 186 -16.75 14.29 -5.90
CA VAL A 186 -16.16 14.34 -4.55
C VAL A 186 -14.67 14.66 -4.56
N ILE A 187 -14.17 15.16 -3.43
CA ILE A 187 -12.75 15.30 -3.13
C ILE A 187 -12.32 14.05 -2.36
N VAL A 188 -11.50 13.20 -2.98
CA VAL A 188 -10.99 11.99 -2.33
C VAL A 188 -9.89 12.34 -1.32
N VAL A 189 -10.05 11.86 -0.09
CA VAL A 189 -9.09 11.99 1.01
C VAL A 189 -8.65 10.59 1.45
N SER A 190 -7.34 10.35 1.57
CA SER A 190 -6.80 9.08 2.07
C SER A 190 -5.44 9.32 2.73
N HIS A 191 -5.07 8.45 3.67
CA HIS A 191 -3.72 8.40 4.23
C HIS A 191 -2.67 8.04 3.19
N HIS A 192 -3.02 7.19 2.21
CA HIS A 192 -2.12 6.76 1.15
C HIS A 192 -2.91 6.35 -0.11
N LEU A 193 -2.43 6.80 -1.28
CA LEU A 193 -2.94 6.37 -2.58
C LEU A 193 -1.79 5.86 -3.42
N SER A 194 -1.91 4.60 -3.87
CA SER A 194 -0.97 4.04 -4.83
C SER A 194 -1.21 4.61 -6.23
N PRO A 195 -0.23 4.51 -7.14
CA PRO A 195 -0.45 4.80 -8.56
C PRO A 195 -1.63 4.02 -9.14
N ALA A 196 -1.83 2.77 -8.71
CA ALA A 196 -2.98 1.96 -9.12
C ALA A 196 -4.32 2.55 -8.64
N ASP A 197 -4.37 3.04 -7.40
CA ASP A 197 -5.55 3.66 -6.81
C ASP A 197 -5.93 4.94 -7.58
N ILE A 198 -4.95 5.82 -7.82
CA ILE A 198 -5.16 7.07 -8.57
C ILE A 198 -5.75 6.77 -9.96
N ILE A 199 -5.20 5.77 -10.67
CA ILE A 199 -5.68 5.38 -12.00
C ILE A 199 -7.09 4.79 -11.94
N LEU A 200 -7.40 4.01 -10.92
CA LEU A 200 -8.72 3.43 -10.73
C LEU A 200 -9.77 4.52 -10.43
N LEU A 201 -9.43 5.48 -9.57
CA LEU A 201 -10.27 6.60 -9.17
C LEU A 201 -10.47 7.63 -10.29
N SER A 202 -9.53 7.76 -11.23
CA SER A 202 -9.67 8.62 -12.42
C SER A 202 -10.75 8.17 -13.44
N ARG A 203 -11.55 7.15 -13.10
CA ARG A 203 -12.54 6.53 -13.99
C ARG A 203 -13.98 6.89 -13.65
N SER A 204 -14.22 7.44 -12.46
CA SER A 204 -15.50 8.01 -12.02
C SER A 204 -15.59 9.46 -12.45
#